data_AF-A0A9W8TTL6-F1
#
_entry.id   AF-A0A9W8TTL6-F1
#
_cell.length_a   1.000
_cell.length_b   1.000
_cell.length_c   1.000
_cell.angle_alpha   90.00
_cell.angle_beta   90.00
_cell.angle_gamma   90.00
#
_symmetry.space_group_name_H-M   'P 1'
#
loop_
_entity.id
_entity.type
_entity.pdbx_description
1 polymer ?
#
loop_
_entity_poly.entity_id
_entity_poly.type
_entity_poly.pdbx_seq_one_letter_code
_entity_poly.pdbx_strand_id
1 'polypeptide(L)'
;MANRLEFDPALMPCPDFTDEFYGAFRNSLIIDPNHAGITDDQGAANHLREQWEVVNTRLREQYQAQMIADQEDANRRREEADEVQRQREAEDRERLLEQTREVEKKRIPAYSFVSGEGAHRKPLRIHPYAEKLMAARKYVPLWYFLPDAALEAKERAKEVMDTNHFQIANEGGESSSGALVLVGTHSIRASPNAIPDTRLTWSQVILARGAFLKALSLGDWPNEHVKMFAEFFACMDTSEELNAKGGVRALVLYQAEMRLDWFKANERQKPYDLAVTNTEVLEDCWKTVRREEFEKTLKGMDLAIGIDNLFLTNSTGNPPPLPPPRLSNSYQTTRLTHCNHNLDITYPTHRCHMCDPHRCRPH
;
A
#
# COMPACT_ATOMS: atom_id res chain seq x y z
N MET A 1 -22.70 -64.75 -17.47
CA MET A 1 -21.77 -64.22 -18.49
C MET A 1 -21.89 -65.13 -19.69
N ALA A 2 -22.51 -64.67 -20.78
CA ALA A 2 -22.57 -65.47 -22.00
C ALA A 2 -21.13 -65.68 -22.52
N ASN A 3 -20.81 -66.89 -23.00
CA ASN A 3 -19.49 -67.16 -23.57
C ASN A 3 -19.22 -66.18 -24.72
N ARG A 4 -18.21 -65.30 -24.55
CA ARG A 4 -17.77 -64.38 -25.60
C ARG A 4 -17.03 -65.18 -26.67
N LEU A 5 -17.28 -64.87 -27.94
CA LEU A 5 -16.56 -65.51 -29.04
C LEU A 5 -15.29 -64.70 -29.30
N GLU A 6 -14.12 -65.35 -29.22
CA GLU A 6 -12.81 -64.72 -29.42
C GLU A 6 -12.38 -64.67 -30.89
N PHE A 7 -13.11 -65.35 -31.77
CA PHE A 7 -12.85 -65.45 -33.20
C PHE A 7 -14.10 -65.08 -33.99
N ASP A 8 -13.92 -64.58 -35.21
CA ASP A 8 -14.99 -64.29 -36.15
C ASP A 8 -15.45 -65.59 -36.85
N PRO A 9 -16.68 -66.09 -36.58
CA PRO A 9 -17.19 -67.30 -37.22
C PRO A 9 -17.45 -67.13 -38.73
N ALA A 10 -17.46 -65.89 -39.25
CA ALA A 10 -17.51 -65.65 -40.69
C ALA A 10 -16.22 -66.07 -41.41
N LEU A 11 -15.08 -66.09 -40.69
CA LEU A 11 -13.78 -66.48 -41.22
C LEU A 11 -13.51 -67.97 -41.15
N MET A 12 -14.39 -68.76 -40.54
CA MET A 12 -14.28 -70.22 -40.52
C MET A 12 -14.76 -70.82 -41.85
N PRO A 13 -13.86 -71.42 -42.66
CA PRO A 13 -14.28 -72.14 -43.85
C PRO A 13 -15.08 -73.39 -43.45
N CYS A 14 -16.09 -73.74 -44.26
CA CYS A 14 -16.79 -75.01 -44.08
C CYS A 14 -15.80 -76.16 -44.26
N PRO A 15 -15.66 -77.07 -43.28
CA PRO A 15 -14.87 -78.27 -43.46
C PRO A 15 -15.38 -79.07 -44.66
N ASP A 16 -14.46 -79.69 -45.39
CA ASP A 16 -14.84 -80.62 -46.47
C ASP A 16 -15.31 -81.94 -45.87
N PHE A 17 -16.61 -82.06 -45.66
CA PHE A 17 -17.22 -83.27 -45.11
C PHE A 17 -17.22 -84.46 -46.08
N THR A 18 -16.68 -84.33 -47.29
CA THR A 18 -16.45 -85.46 -48.22
C THR A 18 -15.10 -86.14 -48.02
N ASP A 19 -14.19 -85.51 -47.27
CA ASP A 19 -12.87 -86.07 -46.93
C ASP A 19 -12.98 -87.36 -46.11
N GLU A 20 -12.02 -88.28 -46.28
CA GLU A 20 -11.98 -89.60 -45.65
C GLU A 20 -11.90 -89.49 -44.11
N PHE A 21 -11.36 -88.38 -43.60
CA PHE A 21 -11.34 -88.04 -42.17
C PHE A 21 -12.72 -88.06 -41.51
N TYR A 22 -13.77 -87.68 -42.25
CA TYR A 22 -15.15 -87.69 -41.75
C TYR A 22 -15.92 -88.99 -42.06
N GLY A 23 -15.29 -89.96 -42.73
CA GLY A 23 -15.96 -91.20 -43.17
C GLY A 23 -16.54 -92.03 -42.02
N ALA A 24 -15.88 -92.04 -40.85
CA ALA A 24 -16.40 -92.69 -39.65
C ALA A 24 -17.71 -92.03 -39.13
N PHE A 25 -17.78 -90.70 -39.18
CA PHE A 25 -18.98 -89.95 -38.77
C PHE A 25 -20.12 -90.14 -39.79
N ARG A 26 -19.82 -90.14 -41.09
CA ARG A 26 -20.81 -90.41 -42.14
C ARG A 26 -21.40 -91.81 -42.03
N ASN A 27 -20.57 -92.84 -41.82
CA ASN A 27 -21.03 -94.21 -41.62
C ASN A 27 -21.91 -94.36 -40.37
N SER A 28 -21.60 -93.64 -39.29
CA SER A 28 -22.41 -93.66 -38.07
C SER A 28 -23.83 -93.09 -38.28
N LEU A 29 -23.96 -92.05 -39.12
CA LEU A 29 -25.24 -91.44 -39.47
C LEU A 29 -26.11 -92.31 -40.39
N ILE A 30 -25.48 -93.16 -41.22
CA ILE A 30 -26.18 -94.10 -42.11
C ILE A 30 -26.74 -95.30 -41.32
N ILE A 31 -26.07 -95.71 -40.23
CA ILE A 31 -26.45 -96.89 -39.43
C ILE A 31 -27.45 -96.51 -38.31
N ASP A 32 -27.46 -95.27 -37.85
CA ASP A 32 -28.29 -94.81 -36.72
C ASP A 32 -29.81 -94.81 -37.08
N PRO A 33 -30.64 -95.62 -36.39
CA PRO A 33 -32.08 -95.71 -36.67
C PRO A 33 -32.88 -94.42 -36.37
N ASN A 34 -32.29 -93.46 -35.67
CA ASN A 34 -32.94 -92.16 -35.39
C ASN A 34 -32.85 -91.16 -36.56
N HIS A 35 -31.99 -91.42 -37.56
CA HIS A 35 -31.80 -90.57 -38.73
C HIS A 35 -32.41 -91.24 -39.98
N ALA A 36 -33.69 -91.60 -39.89
CA ALA A 36 -34.44 -92.29 -40.94
C ALA A 36 -34.63 -91.41 -42.18
N GLY A 37 -33.66 -91.45 -43.10
CA GLY A 37 -33.65 -90.68 -44.34
C GLY A 37 -32.27 -90.51 -44.98
N ILE A 38 -31.19 -90.85 -44.28
CA ILE A 38 -29.81 -90.77 -44.78
C ILE A 38 -29.37 -92.18 -45.18
N THR A 39 -29.30 -92.48 -46.48
CA THR A 39 -29.02 -93.83 -46.99
C THR A 39 -27.73 -93.89 -47.83
N ASP A 40 -27.13 -92.75 -48.12
CA ASP A 40 -25.94 -92.59 -48.97
C ASP A 40 -24.87 -91.70 -48.31
N ASP A 41 -23.60 -91.90 -48.72
CA ASP A 41 -22.46 -91.13 -48.20
C ASP A 41 -22.61 -89.62 -48.50
N GLN A 42 -23.23 -89.28 -49.63
CA GLN A 42 -23.49 -87.90 -50.03
C GLN A 42 -24.56 -87.23 -49.17
N GLY A 43 -25.64 -87.94 -48.80
CA GLY A 43 -26.65 -87.46 -47.87
C GLY A 43 -26.09 -87.25 -46.47
N ALA A 44 -25.19 -88.12 -46.02
CA ALA A 44 -24.51 -87.97 -44.73
C ALA A 44 -23.56 -86.75 -44.71
N ALA A 45 -22.80 -86.52 -45.78
CA ALA A 45 -21.95 -85.34 -45.93
C ALA A 45 -22.76 -84.03 -46.00
N ASN A 46 -23.91 -84.03 -46.68
CA ASN A 46 -24.82 -82.88 -46.74
C ASN A 46 -25.48 -82.60 -45.39
N HIS A 47 -25.85 -83.64 -44.63
CA HIS A 47 -26.41 -83.47 -43.28
C HIS A 47 -25.39 -82.84 -42.32
N LEU A 48 -24.13 -83.27 -42.36
CA LEU A 48 -23.04 -82.66 -41.57
C LEU A 48 -22.80 -81.20 -41.97
N ARG A 49 -22.91 -80.88 -43.26
CA ARG A 49 -22.80 -79.50 -43.77
C ARG A 49 -23.96 -78.63 -43.26
N GLU A 50 -25.19 -79.12 -43.32
CA GLU A 50 -26.38 -78.42 -42.84
C GLU A 50 -26.31 -78.17 -41.33
N GLN A 51 -25.90 -79.18 -40.55
CA GLN A 51 -25.68 -79.02 -39.11
C GLN A 51 -24.58 -77.99 -38.81
N TRP A 52 -23.47 -78.04 -39.55
CA TRP A 52 -22.41 -77.04 -39.42
C TRP A 52 -22.90 -75.63 -39.78
N GLU A 53 -23.71 -75.47 -40.82
CA GLU A 53 -24.28 -74.19 -41.25
C GLU A 53 -25.24 -73.62 -40.20
N VAL A 54 -26.08 -74.45 -39.58
CA VAL A 54 -26.95 -74.03 -38.46
C VAL A 54 -26.13 -73.54 -37.27
N VAL A 55 -25.08 -74.29 -36.88
CA VAL A 55 -24.21 -73.90 -35.76
C VAL A 55 -23.42 -72.63 -36.10
N ASN A 56 -22.86 -72.55 -37.30
CA ASN A 56 -22.08 -71.40 -37.74
C ASN A 56 -22.94 -70.13 -37.87
N THR A 57 -24.18 -70.26 -38.35
CA THR A 57 -25.14 -69.15 -38.41
C THR A 57 -25.43 -68.61 -37.00
N ARG A 58 -25.71 -69.50 -36.04
CA ARG A 58 -25.91 -69.10 -34.64
C ARG A 58 -24.68 -68.42 -34.02
N LEU A 59 -23.49 -68.90 -34.33
CA LEU A 59 -22.24 -68.28 -33.88
C LEU A 59 -22.03 -66.90 -34.50
N ARG A 60 -22.33 -66.72 -35.78
CA ARG A 60 -22.27 -65.42 -36.46
C ARG A 60 -23.27 -64.42 -35.86
N GLU A 61 -24.50 -64.85 -35.60
CA GLU A 61 -25.51 -64.02 -34.93
C GLU A 61 -25.05 -63.60 -33.53
N GLN A 62 -24.48 -64.54 -32.76
CA GLN A 62 -23.94 -64.26 -31.43
C GLN A 62 -22.75 -63.28 -31.49
N TYR A 63 -21.86 -63.43 -32.46
CA TYR A 63 -20.72 -62.53 -32.66
C TYR A 63 -21.16 -61.13 -33.11
N GLN A 64 -22.12 -61.04 -34.03
CA GLN A 64 -22.72 -59.77 -34.46
C GLN A 64 -23.41 -59.05 -33.29
N ALA A 65 -24.16 -59.79 -32.47
CA ALA A 65 -24.77 -59.23 -31.26
C ALA A 65 -23.72 -58.71 -30.27
N GLN A 66 -22.57 -59.38 -30.13
CA GLN A 66 -21.45 -58.89 -29.31
C GLN A 66 -20.85 -57.60 -29.85
N MET A 67 -20.62 -57.52 -31.17
CA MET A 67 -20.08 -56.31 -31.80
C MET A 67 -21.02 -55.11 -31.66
N ILE A 68 -22.33 -55.32 -31.82
CA ILE A 68 -23.34 -54.27 -31.62
C ILE A 68 -23.33 -53.80 -30.16
N ALA A 69 -23.33 -54.73 -29.19
CA ALA A 69 -23.28 -54.38 -27.77
C ALA A 69 -21.98 -53.62 -27.39
N ASP A 70 -20.84 -54.05 -27.90
CA ASP A 70 -19.55 -53.37 -27.68
C ASP A 70 -19.55 -51.96 -28.29
N GLN A 71 -20.17 -51.79 -29.46
CA GLN A 71 -20.31 -50.50 -30.13
C GLN A 71 -21.26 -49.56 -29.38
N GLU A 72 -22.40 -50.07 -28.90
CA GLU A 72 -23.35 -49.32 -28.07
C GLU A 72 -22.71 -48.88 -26.74
N ASP A 73 -21.95 -49.76 -26.10
CA ASP A 73 -21.21 -49.44 -24.88
C ASP A 73 -20.11 -48.40 -25.13
N ALA A 74 -19.40 -48.49 -26.26
CA ALA A 74 -18.41 -47.51 -26.66
C ALA A 74 -19.04 -46.14 -26.94
N ASN A 75 -20.19 -46.11 -27.61
CA ASN A 75 -20.96 -44.89 -27.86
C ASN A 75 -21.47 -44.28 -26.55
N ARG A 76 -22.04 -45.09 -25.65
CA ARG A 76 -22.51 -44.65 -24.34
C ARG A 76 -21.38 -44.03 -23.51
N ARG A 77 -20.19 -44.65 -23.47
CA ARG A 77 -19.02 -44.08 -22.79
C ARG A 77 -18.56 -42.76 -23.40
N ARG A 78 -18.66 -42.59 -24.72
CA ARG A 78 -18.34 -41.33 -25.40
C ARG A 78 -19.35 -40.24 -25.05
N GLU A 79 -20.64 -40.57 -25.09
CA GLU A 79 -21.72 -39.64 -24.71
C GLU A 79 -21.61 -39.21 -23.25
N GLU A 80 -21.32 -40.14 -22.33
CA GLU A 80 -21.06 -39.84 -20.92
C GLU A 80 -19.83 -38.93 -20.74
N ALA A 81 -18.73 -39.19 -21.47
CA ALA A 81 -17.54 -38.35 -21.42
C ALA A 81 -17.80 -36.94 -21.96
N ASP A 82 -18.55 -36.83 -23.06
CA ASP A 82 -18.94 -35.55 -23.64
C ASP A 82 -19.88 -34.78 -22.72
N GLU A 83 -20.81 -35.46 -22.04
CA GLU A 83 -21.71 -34.85 -21.07
C GLU A 83 -20.95 -34.35 -19.84
N VAL A 84 -20.03 -35.15 -19.29
CA VAL A 84 -19.15 -34.74 -18.18
C VAL A 84 -18.29 -33.55 -18.60
N GLN A 85 -17.77 -33.54 -19.82
CA GLN A 85 -16.99 -32.42 -20.34
C GLN A 85 -17.84 -31.15 -20.46
N ARG A 86 -19.06 -31.25 -21.02
CA ARG A 86 -20.01 -30.13 -21.09
C ARG A 86 -20.37 -29.59 -19.70
N GLN A 87 -20.57 -30.46 -18.72
CA GLN A 87 -20.86 -30.07 -17.35
C GLN A 87 -19.69 -29.33 -16.71
N ARG A 88 -18.46 -29.82 -16.87
CA ARG A 88 -17.25 -29.13 -16.38
C ARG A 88 -17.07 -27.76 -17.01
N GLU A 89 -17.26 -27.64 -18.32
CA GLU A 89 -17.19 -26.35 -19.02
C GLU A 89 -18.30 -25.39 -18.60
N ALA A 90 -19.51 -25.89 -18.32
CA ALA A 90 -20.59 -25.07 -17.77
C ALA A 90 -20.26 -24.57 -16.36
N GLU A 91 -19.76 -25.45 -15.48
CA GLU A 91 -19.35 -25.10 -14.13
C GLU A 91 -18.19 -24.09 -14.12
N ASP A 92 -17.19 -24.26 -15.00
CA ASP A 92 -16.08 -23.31 -15.15
C ASP A 92 -16.54 -21.95 -15.67
N ARG A 93 -17.48 -21.92 -16.63
CA ARG A 93 -18.09 -20.66 -17.09
C ARG A 93 -18.86 -19.98 -15.98
N GLU A 94 -19.63 -20.71 -15.19
CA GLU A 94 -20.37 -20.16 -14.05
C GLU A 94 -19.42 -19.61 -12.98
N ARG A 95 -18.36 -20.36 -12.63
CA ARG A 95 -17.29 -19.87 -11.73
C ARG A 95 -16.66 -18.59 -12.23
N LEU A 96 -16.35 -18.51 -13.53
CA LEU A 96 -15.74 -17.31 -14.11
C LEU A 96 -16.73 -16.14 -14.09
N LEU A 97 -18.00 -16.36 -14.39
CA LEU A 97 -19.06 -15.34 -14.32
C LEU A 97 -19.29 -14.84 -12.90
N GLU A 98 -19.25 -15.71 -11.90
CA GLU A 98 -19.39 -15.26 -10.51
C GLU A 98 -18.15 -14.49 -10.05
N GLN A 99 -16.94 -14.92 -10.45
CA GLN A 99 -15.72 -14.16 -10.19
C GLN A 99 -15.75 -12.77 -10.83
N THR A 100 -16.18 -12.64 -12.09
CA THR A 100 -16.29 -11.32 -12.74
C THR A 100 -17.35 -10.46 -12.06
N ARG A 101 -18.50 -11.02 -11.68
CA ARG A 101 -19.53 -10.32 -10.90
C ARG A 101 -19.02 -9.87 -9.54
N GLU A 102 -18.25 -10.69 -8.83
CA GLU A 102 -17.63 -10.28 -7.57
C GLU A 102 -16.61 -9.16 -7.76
N VAL A 103 -15.78 -9.24 -8.79
CA VAL A 103 -14.81 -8.18 -9.13
C VAL A 103 -15.52 -6.89 -9.49
N GLU A 104 -16.61 -6.97 -10.27
CA GLU A 104 -17.43 -5.80 -10.62
C GLU A 104 -18.17 -5.21 -9.42
N LYS A 105 -18.73 -6.04 -8.52
CA LYS A 105 -19.34 -5.58 -7.26
C LYS A 105 -18.32 -4.86 -6.35
N LYS A 106 -17.06 -5.30 -6.36
CA LYS A 106 -15.96 -4.67 -5.61
C LYS A 106 -15.40 -3.41 -6.29
N ARG A 107 -15.72 -3.19 -7.58
CA ARG A 107 -15.26 -2.01 -8.31
C ARG A 107 -16.05 -0.78 -7.88
N ILE A 108 -15.35 0.27 -7.52
CA ILE A 108 -15.97 1.55 -7.16
C ILE A 108 -16.72 2.08 -8.40
N PRO A 109 -18.03 2.36 -8.31
CA PRO A 109 -18.79 2.91 -9.44
C PRO A 109 -18.20 4.24 -9.90
N ALA A 110 -18.10 4.41 -11.23
CA ALA A 110 -17.76 5.70 -11.81
C ALA A 110 -19.00 6.60 -11.73
N TYR A 111 -18.96 7.62 -10.86
CA TYR A 111 -20.03 8.59 -10.75
C TYR A 111 -19.92 9.66 -11.86
N SER A 112 -21.06 10.18 -12.31
CA SER A 112 -21.11 11.31 -13.24
C SER A 112 -20.61 12.59 -12.57
N PHE A 113 -19.96 13.47 -13.33
CA PHE A 113 -19.53 14.79 -12.87
C PHE A 113 -20.15 15.91 -13.72
N VAL A 114 -20.29 17.09 -13.14
CA VAL A 114 -20.79 18.28 -13.85
C VAL A 114 -19.64 18.88 -14.66
N SER A 115 -19.80 18.90 -15.99
CA SER A 115 -18.79 19.49 -16.88
C SER A 115 -18.73 21.01 -16.68
N GLY A 116 -17.53 21.53 -16.41
CA GLY A 116 -17.29 22.97 -16.17
C GLY A 116 -17.08 23.36 -14.70
N GLU A 117 -17.34 22.46 -13.75
CA GLU A 117 -16.97 22.69 -12.35
C GLU A 117 -15.51 22.31 -12.11
N GLY A 118 -14.68 23.32 -11.79
CA GLY A 118 -13.29 23.12 -11.40
C GLY A 118 -13.16 22.62 -9.96
N ALA A 119 -12.03 22.00 -9.64
CA ALA A 119 -11.74 21.59 -8.28
C ALA A 119 -11.72 22.80 -7.32
N HIS A 120 -12.56 22.78 -6.28
CA HIS A 120 -12.50 23.79 -5.23
C HIS A 120 -11.15 23.75 -4.51
N ARG A 121 -10.71 24.91 -4.00
CA ARG A 121 -9.50 24.99 -3.16
C ARG A 121 -9.69 24.06 -1.96
N LYS A 122 -8.88 23.01 -1.87
CA LYS A 122 -8.92 22.10 -0.72
C LYS A 122 -8.55 22.87 0.54
N PRO A 123 -9.34 22.78 1.62
CA PRO A 123 -8.98 23.40 2.90
C PRO A 123 -7.64 22.80 3.37
N LEU A 124 -6.85 23.61 4.08
CA LEU A 124 -5.62 23.14 4.70
C LEU A 124 -5.98 22.03 5.68
N ARG A 125 -5.55 20.80 5.38
CA ARG A 125 -5.82 19.64 6.23
C ARG A 125 -4.82 19.65 7.37
N ILE A 126 -5.32 19.73 8.60
CA ILE A 126 -4.47 19.56 9.79
C ILE A 126 -4.10 18.09 9.97
N HIS A 127 -3.06 17.84 10.76
CA HIS A 127 -2.61 16.49 11.03
C HIS A 127 -3.70 15.65 11.76
N PRO A 128 -3.98 14.39 11.37
CA PRO A 128 -5.07 13.59 11.95
C PRO A 128 -5.01 13.42 13.47
N TYR A 129 -3.79 13.36 14.02
CA TYR A 129 -3.58 13.34 15.46
C TYR A 129 -4.03 14.63 16.15
N ALA A 130 -3.72 15.78 15.55
CA ALA A 130 -4.18 17.07 16.04
C ALA A 130 -5.70 17.20 15.89
N GLU A 131 -6.28 16.74 14.78
CA GLU A 131 -7.72 16.71 14.57
C GLU A 131 -8.45 15.94 15.68
N LYS A 132 -7.98 14.73 16.00
CA LYS A 132 -8.53 13.92 17.10
C LYS A 132 -8.45 14.65 18.45
N LEU A 133 -7.34 15.30 18.75
CA LEU A 133 -7.17 16.02 20.01
C LEU A 133 -7.99 17.32 20.07
N MET A 134 -8.10 18.06 18.97
CA MET A 134 -8.92 19.27 18.88
C MET A 134 -10.41 18.94 19.06
N ALA A 135 -10.89 17.86 18.41
CA ALA A 135 -12.24 17.36 18.60
C ALA A 135 -12.48 16.91 20.07
N ALA A 136 -11.47 16.32 20.71
CA ALA A 136 -11.52 15.96 22.12
C ALA A 136 -11.29 17.14 23.09
N ARG A 137 -11.15 18.38 22.59
CA ARG A 137 -10.85 19.59 23.37
C ARG A 137 -9.59 19.50 24.24
N LYS A 138 -8.61 18.70 23.80
CA LYS A 138 -7.33 18.50 24.49
C LYS A 138 -6.26 19.45 23.98
N TYR A 139 -5.20 19.59 24.78
CA TYR A 139 -4.03 20.36 24.38
C TYR A 139 -3.39 19.79 23.11
N VAL A 140 -3.10 20.67 22.15
CA VAL A 140 -2.39 20.34 20.91
C VAL A 140 -1.21 21.28 20.73
N PRO A 141 0.03 20.76 20.58
CA PRO A 141 1.19 21.58 20.24
C PRO A 141 0.97 22.40 18.96
N LEU A 142 1.41 23.65 18.96
CA LEU A 142 1.28 24.56 17.83
C LEU A 142 1.97 24.05 16.56
N TRP A 143 3.01 23.22 16.70
CA TRP A 143 3.71 22.62 15.57
C TRP A 143 2.78 21.89 14.59
N TYR A 144 1.72 21.24 15.07
CA TYR A 144 0.77 20.52 14.21
C TYR A 144 -0.04 21.42 13.27
N PHE A 145 -0.01 22.73 13.47
CA PHE A 145 -0.67 23.73 12.64
C PHE A 145 0.30 24.42 11.67
N LEU A 146 1.57 24.03 11.67
CA LEU A 146 2.57 24.52 10.73
C LEU A 146 2.43 23.84 9.35
N PRO A 147 2.94 24.49 8.29
CA PRO A 147 3.00 23.89 6.95
C PRO A 147 3.72 22.54 6.93
N ASP A 148 4.78 22.38 7.74
CA ASP A 148 5.57 21.14 7.82
C ASP A 148 4.71 19.97 8.31
N ALA A 149 3.90 20.19 9.35
CA ALA A 149 2.97 19.18 9.85
C ALA A 149 1.84 18.89 8.85
N ALA A 150 1.41 19.89 8.07
CA ALA A 150 0.43 19.70 7.00
C ALA A 150 1.01 18.89 5.82
N LEU A 151 2.30 19.05 5.52
CA LEU A 151 3.01 18.22 4.55
C LEU A 151 3.05 16.76 5.03
N GLU A 152 3.45 16.54 6.29
CA GLU A 152 3.48 15.20 6.89
C GLU A 152 2.09 14.56 6.92
N ALA A 153 1.05 15.34 7.25
CA ALA A 153 -0.33 14.88 7.22
C ALA A 153 -0.77 14.43 5.82
N LYS A 154 -0.34 15.15 4.78
CA LYS A 154 -0.62 14.79 3.39
C LYS A 154 0.10 13.52 2.97
N GLU A 155 1.34 13.32 3.40
CA GLU A 155 2.11 12.10 3.13
C GLU A 155 1.48 10.90 3.80
N ARG A 156 1.16 10.98 5.10
CA ARG A 156 0.42 9.90 5.80
C ARG A 156 -0.91 9.59 5.14
N ALA A 157 -1.64 10.60 4.65
CA ALA A 157 -2.90 10.37 3.95
C ALA A 157 -2.74 9.59 2.64
N LYS A 158 -1.59 9.71 1.96
CA LYS A 158 -1.28 8.88 0.79
C LYS A 158 -0.93 7.45 1.20
N GLU A 159 -0.10 7.28 2.23
CA GLU A 159 0.25 5.95 2.76
C GLU A 159 -0.99 5.16 3.20
N VAL A 160 -1.98 5.84 3.80
CA VAL A 160 -3.26 5.23 4.18
C VAL A 160 -4.02 4.68 2.96
N MET A 161 -3.92 5.35 1.81
CA MET A 161 -4.60 4.93 0.58
C MET A 161 -3.87 3.77 -0.12
N ASP A 162 -2.54 3.72 -0.02
CA ASP A 162 -1.74 2.84 -0.84
C ASP A 162 -1.52 1.45 -0.21
N THR A 163 -1.55 1.27 1.13
CA THR A 163 -1.24 -0.06 1.72
C THR A 163 -1.66 -0.29 3.18
N ASN A 164 -2.13 -1.51 3.49
CA ASN A 164 -2.31 -2.01 4.87
C ASN A 164 -0.97 -2.48 5.47
N HIS A 165 -0.07 -1.55 5.75
CA HIS A 165 1.15 -1.86 6.49
C HIS A 165 0.89 -1.92 8.00
N PHE A 166 1.70 -2.69 8.72
CA PHE A 166 1.75 -2.72 10.18
C PHE A 166 3.14 -2.28 10.63
N GLN A 167 3.19 -1.46 11.67
CA GLN A 167 4.42 -1.02 12.31
C GLN A 167 4.50 -1.57 13.72
N ILE A 168 5.70 -2.01 14.13
CA ILE A 168 5.97 -2.42 15.51
C ILE A 168 6.34 -1.16 16.29
N ALA A 169 5.59 -0.84 17.34
CA ALA A 169 5.91 0.24 18.27
C ALA A 169 6.24 -0.31 19.65
N ASN A 170 7.12 0.38 20.36
CA ASN A 170 7.46 0.06 21.74
C ASN A 170 6.67 1.01 22.67
N GLU A 171 5.68 0.49 23.40
CA GLU A 171 5.05 1.25 24.48
C GLU A 171 5.92 1.12 25.74
N GLY A 172 7.01 1.89 25.78
CA GLY A 172 7.92 1.95 26.91
C GLY A 172 7.71 3.23 27.73
N GLY A 173 6.81 3.20 28.71
CA GLY A 173 6.79 4.16 29.80
C GLY A 173 7.58 3.62 30.99
N GLU A 174 8.77 4.16 31.25
CA GLU A 174 9.66 4.11 32.44
C GLU A 174 9.85 2.80 33.25
N SER A 175 9.18 1.70 32.93
CA SER A 175 9.34 0.39 33.56
C SER A 175 9.88 -0.60 32.54
N SER A 176 10.88 -1.38 32.96
CA SER A 176 11.75 -2.27 32.19
C SER A 176 11.06 -3.48 31.51
N SER A 177 9.86 -3.31 30.97
CA SER A 177 9.18 -4.30 30.13
C SER A 177 8.74 -3.60 28.84
N GLY A 178 9.63 -3.61 27.84
CA GLY A 178 9.33 -3.05 26.52
C GLY A 178 8.31 -3.92 25.81
N ALA A 179 7.03 -3.63 25.99
CA ALA A 179 5.96 -4.27 25.24
C ALA A 179 5.99 -3.76 23.79
N LEU A 180 6.33 -4.66 22.86
CA LEU A 180 6.23 -4.39 21.42
C LEU A 180 4.79 -4.62 20.97
N VAL A 181 4.12 -3.57 20.53
CA VAL A 181 2.75 -3.61 20.02
C VAL A 181 2.78 -3.47 18.50
N LEU A 182 2.19 -4.43 17.80
CA LEU A 182 1.88 -4.32 16.38
C LEU A 182 0.70 -3.37 16.21
N VAL A 183 0.91 -2.29 15.48
CA VAL A 183 -0.14 -1.31 15.24
C VAL A 183 -0.19 -1.00 13.75
N GLY A 184 -1.40 -0.98 13.20
CA GLY A 184 -1.59 -0.59 11.81
C GLY A 184 -1.01 0.79 11.52
N THR A 185 -0.45 0.97 10.33
CA THR A 185 0.09 2.27 9.86
C THR A 185 -0.96 3.37 9.87
N HIS A 186 -2.25 2.98 9.81
CA HIS A 186 -3.42 3.86 9.94
C HIS A 186 -3.68 4.37 11.36
N SER A 187 -2.88 3.98 12.36
CA SER A 187 -3.06 4.45 13.72
C SER A 187 -2.72 5.93 13.84
N ILE A 188 -3.68 6.68 14.38
CA ILE A 188 -3.56 8.12 14.63
C ILE A 188 -2.56 8.33 15.78
N ARG A 189 -1.29 8.54 15.44
CA ARG A 189 -0.17 8.73 16.37
C ARG A 189 0.43 10.12 16.27
N ALA A 190 1.04 10.57 17.36
CA ALA A 190 1.86 11.77 17.38
C ALA A 190 3.00 11.67 16.34
N SER A 191 3.38 12.80 15.74
CA SER A 191 4.56 12.86 14.88
C SER A 191 5.84 12.80 15.71
N PRO A 192 6.84 12.00 15.30
CA PRO A 192 8.18 12.06 15.90
C PRO A 192 8.87 13.41 15.65
N ASN A 193 8.45 14.15 14.63
CA ASN A 193 8.98 15.46 14.28
C ASN A 193 8.31 16.60 15.06
N ALA A 194 7.34 16.28 15.93
CA ALA A 194 6.58 17.28 16.66
C ALA A 194 7.49 18.08 17.61
N ILE A 195 7.63 19.37 17.31
CA ILE A 195 8.41 20.30 18.13
C ILE A 195 7.52 20.80 19.29
N PRO A 196 7.99 20.76 20.55
CA PRO A 196 7.24 21.32 21.66
C PRO A 196 7.14 22.84 21.53
N ASP A 197 6.04 23.42 22.01
CA ASP A 197 5.75 24.85 21.90
C ASP A 197 6.87 25.74 22.48
N THR A 198 7.56 25.28 23.52
CA THR A 198 8.70 25.97 24.16
C THR A 198 9.93 26.09 23.25
N ARG A 199 10.02 25.32 22.16
CA ARG A 199 11.14 25.32 21.21
C ARG A 199 10.77 25.93 19.86
N LEU A 200 9.54 26.40 19.69
CA LEU A 200 9.13 27.06 18.46
C LEU A 200 9.82 28.41 18.30
N THR A 201 10.01 28.83 17.06
CA THR A 201 10.39 30.21 16.74
C THR A 201 9.15 31.10 16.72
N TRP A 202 9.34 32.41 16.92
CA TRP A 202 8.21 33.36 16.88
C TRP A 202 7.48 33.38 15.54
N SER A 203 8.23 33.32 14.43
CA SER A 203 7.64 33.19 13.10
C SER A 203 6.77 31.93 12.96
N GLN A 204 7.20 30.81 13.55
CA GLN A 204 6.39 29.59 13.58
C GLN A 204 5.12 29.77 14.42
N VAL A 205 5.21 30.43 15.59
CA VAL A 205 4.03 30.74 16.41
C VAL A 205 3.02 31.60 15.64
N ILE A 206 3.48 32.66 14.95
CA ILE A 206 2.63 33.53 14.12
C ILE A 206 1.94 32.76 13.00
N LEU A 207 2.64 31.83 12.35
CA LEU A 207 2.07 31.01 11.29
C LEU A 207 1.05 30.00 11.83
N ALA A 208 1.40 29.33 12.94
CA ALA A 208 0.60 28.27 13.53
C ALA A 208 -0.71 28.77 14.14
N ARG A 209 -0.71 29.95 14.79
CA ARG A 209 -1.89 30.44 15.53
C ARG A 209 -3.13 30.64 14.65
N GLY A 210 -2.96 31.09 13.40
CA GLY A 210 -4.09 31.31 12.49
C GLY A 210 -4.76 30.00 12.08
N ALA A 211 -3.96 28.95 11.88
CA ALA A 211 -4.47 27.60 11.63
C ALA A 211 -5.04 26.96 12.91
N PHE A 212 -4.44 27.20 14.08
CA PHE A 212 -4.98 26.79 15.38
C PHE A 212 -6.36 27.39 15.65
N LEU A 213 -6.55 28.71 15.46
CA LEU A 213 -7.83 29.39 15.67
C LEU A 213 -8.92 28.83 14.73
N LYS A 214 -8.57 28.53 13.48
CA LYS A 214 -9.50 27.87 12.54
C LYS A 214 -9.83 26.45 12.99
N ALA A 215 -8.89 25.72 13.57
CA ALA A 215 -9.09 24.36 14.05
C ALA A 215 -9.91 24.28 15.34
N LEU A 216 -10.12 25.37 16.07
CA LEU A 216 -11.05 25.41 17.20
C LEU A 216 -12.50 25.10 16.78
N SER A 217 -12.87 25.31 15.51
CA SER A 217 -14.21 24.93 15.04
C SER A 217 -14.44 23.41 15.07
N LEU A 218 -13.38 22.59 15.05
CA LEU A 218 -13.48 21.13 15.08
C LEU A 218 -13.92 20.58 16.44
N GLY A 219 -13.73 21.35 17.51
CA GLY A 219 -14.08 20.95 18.87
C GLY A 219 -15.41 21.52 19.36
N ASP A 220 -16.18 22.19 18.49
CA ASP A 220 -17.39 22.93 18.86
C ASP A 220 -17.15 23.87 20.06
N TRP A 221 -16.01 24.56 20.07
CA TRP A 221 -15.67 25.48 21.16
C TRP A 221 -16.62 26.68 21.15
N PRO A 222 -17.13 27.11 22.32
CA PRO A 222 -17.92 28.33 22.41
C PRO A 222 -17.16 29.54 21.86
N ASN A 223 -17.87 30.47 21.21
CA ASN A 223 -17.27 31.65 20.60
C ASN A 223 -16.46 32.50 21.59
N GLU A 224 -16.83 32.48 22.87
CA GLU A 224 -16.10 33.15 23.96
C GLU A 224 -14.67 32.61 24.09
N HIS A 225 -14.47 31.29 24.01
CA HIS A 225 -13.13 30.70 24.06
C HIS A 225 -12.31 31.00 22.80
N VAL A 226 -12.95 30.99 21.62
CA VAL A 226 -12.28 31.34 20.37
C VAL A 226 -11.81 32.79 20.41
N LYS A 227 -12.67 33.70 20.91
CA LYS A 227 -12.35 35.11 21.09
C LYS A 227 -11.22 35.30 22.11
N MET A 228 -11.28 34.64 23.26
CA MET A 228 -10.23 34.65 24.29
C MET A 228 -8.87 34.25 23.72
N PHE A 229 -8.79 33.16 22.95
CA PHE A 229 -7.53 32.75 22.30
C PHE A 229 -7.07 33.77 21.25
N ALA A 230 -7.98 34.36 20.48
CA ALA A 230 -7.64 35.38 19.50
C ALA A 230 -7.08 36.66 20.17
N GLU A 231 -7.70 37.10 21.27
CA GLU A 231 -7.24 38.24 22.07
C GLU A 231 -5.90 37.94 22.73
N PHE A 232 -5.71 36.76 23.31
CA PHE A 232 -4.41 36.32 23.84
C PHE A 232 -3.28 36.44 22.81
N PHE A 233 -3.50 35.93 21.58
CA PHE A 233 -2.50 36.04 20.52
C PHE A 233 -2.30 37.48 20.04
N ALA A 234 -3.35 38.31 20.04
CA ALA A 234 -3.25 39.73 19.69
C ALA A 234 -2.46 40.52 20.73
N CYS A 235 -2.68 40.26 22.02
CA CYS A 235 -1.93 40.89 23.12
C CYS A 235 -0.44 40.64 23.01
N MET A 236 -0.03 39.43 22.62
CA MET A 236 1.38 39.12 22.41
C MET A 236 1.99 39.81 21.19
N ASP A 237 1.22 40.01 20.11
CA ASP A 237 1.70 40.76 18.93
C ASP A 237 1.94 42.25 19.21
N THR A 238 1.14 42.82 20.10
CA THR A 238 1.23 44.24 20.46
C THR A 238 2.14 44.49 21.67
N SER A 239 2.77 43.43 22.18
CA SER A 239 3.61 43.48 23.37
C SER A 239 4.91 44.28 23.10
N GLU A 240 5.28 45.15 24.05
CA GLU A 240 6.51 45.96 23.94
C GLU A 240 7.76 45.07 24.02
N GLU A 241 7.61 43.90 24.65
CA GLU A 241 8.59 42.87 24.85
C GLU A 241 9.18 42.36 23.53
N LEU A 242 8.44 42.42 22.41
CA LEU A 242 8.96 42.05 21.10
C LEU A 242 10.18 42.87 20.67
N ASN A 243 10.29 44.12 21.14
CA ASN A 243 11.41 45.01 20.83
C ASN A 243 12.61 44.81 21.78
N ALA A 244 12.41 44.14 22.90
CA ALA A 244 13.45 43.91 23.89
C ALA A 244 14.37 42.73 23.48
N LYS A 245 15.66 42.85 23.80
CA LYS A 245 16.63 41.76 23.56
C LYS A 245 16.21 40.52 24.35
N GLY A 246 15.98 39.41 23.65
CA GLY A 246 15.50 38.16 24.25
C GLY A 246 13.99 38.12 24.52
N GLY A 247 13.25 39.20 24.28
CA GLY A 247 11.81 39.25 24.59
C GLY A 247 10.97 38.37 23.69
N VAL A 248 11.34 38.23 22.42
CA VAL A 248 10.76 37.23 21.51
C VAL A 248 10.85 35.81 22.09
N ARG A 249 11.98 35.46 22.72
CA ARG A 249 12.17 34.15 23.35
C ARG A 249 11.30 34.02 24.61
N ALA A 250 11.20 35.08 25.41
CA ALA A 250 10.36 35.09 26.62
C ALA A 250 8.88 34.91 26.27
N LEU A 251 8.40 35.57 25.22
CA LEU A 251 7.01 35.44 24.74
C LEU A 251 6.69 34.04 24.19
N VAL A 252 7.64 33.40 23.51
CA VAL A 252 7.49 32.00 23.06
C VAL A 252 7.34 31.03 24.25
N LEU A 253 8.13 31.24 25.31
CA LEU A 253 8.02 30.43 26.53
C LEU A 253 6.70 30.70 27.24
N TYR A 254 6.37 31.99 27.41
CA TYR A 254 5.13 32.44 28.01
C TYR A 254 3.91 31.83 27.33
N GLN A 255 3.85 31.86 25.99
CA GLN A 255 2.71 31.30 25.29
C GLN A 255 2.59 29.79 25.43
N ALA A 256 3.71 29.09 25.47
CA ALA A 256 3.74 27.64 25.60
C ALA A 256 3.24 27.21 26.99
N GLU A 257 3.72 27.88 28.04
CA GLU A 257 3.33 27.62 29.41
C GLU A 257 1.86 27.98 29.64
N MET A 258 1.44 29.18 29.23
CA MET A 258 0.09 29.67 29.51
C MET A 258 -0.98 28.88 28.77
N ARG A 259 -0.74 28.48 27.51
CA ARG A 259 -1.65 27.57 26.80
C ARG A 259 -1.75 26.22 27.49
N LEU A 260 -0.62 25.61 27.84
CA LEU A 260 -0.61 24.28 28.46
C LEU A 260 -1.32 24.31 29.82
N ASP A 261 -1.06 25.33 30.64
CA ASP A 261 -1.72 25.49 31.94
C ASP A 261 -3.21 25.74 31.79
N TRP A 262 -3.61 26.56 30.81
CA TRP A 262 -5.02 26.81 30.53
C TRP A 262 -5.77 25.53 30.15
N PHE A 263 -5.19 24.69 29.29
CA PHE A 263 -5.81 23.40 28.94
C PHE A 263 -5.93 22.47 30.16
N LYS A 264 -4.94 22.45 31.05
CA LYS A 264 -5.02 21.70 32.33
C LYS A 264 -6.09 22.27 33.26
N ALA A 265 -6.23 23.59 33.33
CA ALA A 265 -7.26 24.26 34.13
C ALA A 265 -8.67 23.97 33.57
N ASN A 266 -8.80 23.93 32.25
CA ASN A 266 -10.03 23.55 31.56
C ASN A 266 -10.41 22.08 31.82
N GLU A 267 -9.45 21.15 31.82
CA GLU A 267 -9.69 19.74 32.22
C GLU A 267 -10.18 19.62 33.67
N ARG A 268 -9.76 20.54 34.55
CA ARG A 268 -10.23 20.66 35.94
C ARG A 268 -11.54 21.44 36.09
N GLN A 269 -12.17 21.83 34.98
CA GLN A 269 -13.42 22.61 34.94
C GLN A 269 -13.31 23.99 35.62
N LYS A 270 -12.11 24.58 35.63
CA LYS A 270 -11.86 25.93 36.16
C LYS A 270 -11.06 26.76 35.16
N PRO A 271 -11.57 26.98 33.93
CA PRO A 271 -10.88 27.83 32.97
C PRO A 271 -10.83 29.27 33.49
N TYR A 272 -9.71 29.94 33.24
CA TYR A 272 -9.55 31.37 33.46
C TYR A 272 -9.43 32.07 32.10
N ASP A 273 -9.54 33.40 32.10
CA ASP A 273 -9.38 34.19 30.89
C ASP A 273 -7.90 34.28 30.52
N LEU A 274 -7.53 33.67 29.38
CA LEU A 274 -6.17 33.68 28.86
C LEU A 274 -5.79 35.02 28.22
N ALA A 275 -6.76 35.86 27.86
CA ALA A 275 -6.49 37.17 27.27
C ALA A 275 -5.90 38.17 28.29
N VAL A 276 -6.09 37.90 29.59
CA VAL A 276 -5.48 38.69 30.67
C VAL A 276 -4.04 38.26 30.86
N THR A 277 -3.09 39.10 30.45
CA THR A 277 -1.65 38.83 30.59
C THR A 277 -1.25 38.69 32.06
N ASN A 278 -0.74 37.52 32.41
CA ASN A 278 -0.10 37.25 33.70
C ASN A 278 1.35 37.75 33.68
N THR A 279 1.60 38.86 34.37
CA THR A 279 2.93 39.48 34.46
C THR A 279 3.94 38.64 35.24
N GLU A 280 3.51 37.90 36.27
CA GLU A 280 4.39 37.07 37.11
C GLU A 280 5.02 35.93 36.29
N VAL A 281 4.20 35.22 35.51
CA VAL A 281 4.66 34.13 34.64
C VAL A 281 5.56 34.68 33.52
N LEU A 282 5.24 35.86 32.99
CA LEU A 282 6.07 36.52 31.99
C LEU A 282 7.44 36.92 32.57
N GLU A 283 7.50 37.43 33.80
CA GLU A 283 8.74 37.73 34.50
C GLU A 283 9.60 36.47 34.74
N ASP A 284 8.97 35.34 35.07
CA ASP A 284 9.66 34.06 35.24
C ASP A 284 10.22 33.53 33.90
N CYS A 285 9.49 33.72 32.81
CA CYS A 285 9.99 33.46 31.46
C CYS A 285 11.24 34.32 31.18
N TRP A 286 11.20 35.62 31.52
CA TRP A 286 12.35 36.51 31.40
C TRP A 286 13.57 36.09 32.25
N LYS A 287 13.35 35.62 33.48
CA LYS A 287 14.44 35.06 34.31
C LYS A 287 15.05 33.83 33.65
N THR A 288 14.23 32.99 33.03
CA THR A 288 14.68 31.80 32.29
C THR A 288 15.51 32.18 31.06
N VAL A 289 15.05 33.13 30.24
CA VAL A 289 15.81 33.61 29.07
C VAL A 289 17.15 34.21 29.48
N ARG A 290 17.18 35.06 30.52
CA ARG A 290 18.43 35.63 31.03
C ARG A 290 19.42 34.56 31.49
N ARG A 291 18.92 33.49 32.12
CA ARG A 291 19.75 32.34 32.51
C ARG A 291 20.28 31.60 31.27
N GLU A 292 19.44 31.31 30.29
CA GLU A 292 19.84 30.67 29.03
C GLU A 292 20.91 31.49 28.30
N GLU A 293 20.77 32.82 28.25
CA GLU A 293 21.76 33.70 27.64
C GLU A 293 23.08 33.69 28.41
N PHE A 294 23.03 33.78 29.74
CA PHE A 294 24.21 33.73 30.59
C PHE A 294 24.97 32.39 30.43
N GLU A 295 24.27 31.26 30.43
CA GLU A 295 24.87 29.94 30.20
C GLU A 295 25.49 29.81 28.80
N LYS A 296 24.85 30.38 27.77
CA LYS A 296 25.42 30.42 26.42
C LYS A 296 26.70 31.25 26.37
N THR A 297 26.75 32.38 27.09
CA THR A 297 27.98 33.20 27.16
C THR A 297 29.12 32.47 27.86
N LEU A 298 28.85 31.77 28.96
CA LEU A 298 29.86 30.96 29.66
C LEU A 298 30.42 29.85 28.76
N LYS A 299 29.56 29.08 28.10
CA LYS A 299 29.99 28.03 27.16
C LYS A 299 30.77 28.60 25.98
N GLY A 300 30.38 29.78 25.49
CA GLY A 300 31.11 30.48 24.43
C GLY A 300 32.51 30.93 24.86
N MET A 301 32.68 31.35 26.13
CA MET A 301 33.98 31.70 26.71
C MET A 301 34.87 30.47 26.91
N ASP A 302 34.32 29.34 27.38
CA ASP A 302 35.07 28.08 27.53
C ASP A 302 35.57 27.55 26.18
N LEU A 303 34.76 27.67 25.11
CA LEU A 303 35.19 27.33 23.75
C LEU A 303 36.29 28.26 23.20
N ALA A 304 36.25 29.55 23.53
CA ALA A 304 37.29 30.51 23.12
C ALA A 304 38.63 30.23 23.83
N ILE A 305 38.60 29.95 25.14
CA ILE A 305 39.80 29.59 25.92
C ILE A 305 40.39 28.24 25.46
N GLY A 306 39.55 27.30 25.00
CA GLY A 306 39.99 26.03 24.43
C GLY A 306 40.74 26.16 23.09
N ILE A 307 40.48 27.20 22.31
CA ILE A 307 41.17 27.47 21.03
C ILE A 307 42.52 28.16 21.27
N ASP A 308 42.62 29.05 22.27
CA ASP A 308 43.88 29.73 22.62
C ASP A 308 44.93 28.77 23.22
N ASN A 309 44.51 27.68 23.86
CA ASN A 309 45.41 26.63 24.37
C ASN A 309 46.01 25.72 23.29
N LEU A 310 45.51 25.75 22.04
CA LEU A 310 46.14 25.05 20.91
C LEU A 310 47.26 25.87 20.23
N PHE A 311 47.41 27.17 20.57
CA PHE A 311 48.48 28.03 20.04
C PHE A 311 49.59 28.36 21.03
N LEU A 312 49.47 27.98 22.32
CA LEU A 312 50.42 28.36 23.37
C LEU A 312 51.25 27.23 23.99
N THR A 313 51.27 26.02 23.40
CA THR A 313 52.21 24.97 23.81
C THR A 313 53.15 24.58 22.67
N ASN A 314 54.23 25.34 22.48
CA ASN A 314 55.58 24.82 22.23
C ASN A 314 56.57 25.98 22.06
N SER A 315 57.16 26.44 23.17
CA SER A 315 58.41 27.20 23.14
C SER A 315 59.27 26.83 24.33
N THR A 316 59.81 25.60 24.30
CA THR A 316 61.04 25.22 25.00
C THR A 316 61.63 23.98 24.32
N GLY A 317 62.64 24.15 23.48
CA GLY A 317 63.35 23.03 22.87
C GLY A 317 64.33 23.45 21.80
N ASN A 318 65.56 23.76 22.23
CA ASN A 318 66.85 23.85 21.53
C ASN A 318 66.92 24.19 20.02
N PRO A 319 67.80 25.13 19.62
CA PRO A 319 68.05 25.40 18.20
C PRO A 319 68.84 24.24 17.54
N PRO A 320 68.48 23.81 16.32
CA PRO A 320 69.28 22.87 15.54
C PRO A 320 70.49 23.57 14.89
N PRO A 321 71.56 22.82 14.54
CA PRO A 321 72.81 23.39 14.05
C PRO A 321 72.69 23.92 12.62
N LEU A 322 73.41 25.01 12.35
CA LEU A 322 73.51 25.68 11.06
C LEU A 322 74.03 24.76 9.95
N PRO A 323 73.37 24.70 8.76
CA PRO A 323 73.98 24.17 7.56
C PRO A 323 74.73 25.28 6.77
N PRO A 324 75.79 24.92 6.00
CA PRO A 324 76.65 25.86 5.30
C PRO A 324 75.98 26.48 4.06
N PRO A 325 76.50 27.62 3.55
CA PRO A 325 75.81 28.42 2.56
C PRO A 325 75.94 27.81 1.16
N ARG A 326 74.83 27.79 0.40
CA ARG A 326 74.88 27.68 -1.06
C ARG A 326 73.99 28.71 -1.74
N LEU A 327 74.57 29.20 -2.83
CA LEU A 327 74.21 30.30 -3.69
C LEU A 327 72.91 30.08 -4.50
N SER A 328 72.24 31.21 -4.73
CA SER A 328 71.53 31.66 -5.95
C SER A 328 70.68 30.70 -6.78
N ASN A 329 69.43 31.11 -6.97
CA ASN A 329 68.64 31.26 -8.22
C ASN A 329 67.20 30.82 -7.93
N SER A 330 66.14 31.62 -8.11
CA SER A 330 65.64 32.44 -9.23
C SER A 330 64.21 31.92 -9.52
N TYR A 331 63.29 32.87 -9.73
CA TYR A 331 61.94 32.78 -10.32
C TYR A 331 61.08 31.51 -10.11
N GLN A 332 59.84 31.68 -9.62
CA GLN A 332 58.66 31.80 -10.49
C GLN A 332 57.34 31.96 -9.72
N THR A 333 56.53 32.79 -10.35
CA THR A 333 55.14 33.22 -10.16
C THR A 333 54.12 32.07 -10.29
N THR A 334 53.03 32.11 -9.53
CA THR A 334 51.65 31.70 -9.94
C THR A 334 50.67 32.00 -8.79
N ARG A 335 49.93 33.11 -8.80
CA ARG A 335 48.54 33.27 -9.31
C ARG A 335 47.64 32.06 -9.05
N LEU A 336 46.74 32.20 -8.06
CA LEU A 336 45.53 31.38 -7.91
C LEU A 336 44.31 32.31 -7.98
N THR A 337 43.53 32.07 -9.03
CA THR A 337 42.33 32.77 -9.47
C THR A 337 41.12 32.45 -8.58
N HIS A 338 40.45 33.50 -8.10
CA HIS A 338 39.07 33.45 -7.62
C HIS A 338 38.12 33.25 -8.81
N CYS A 339 37.25 32.23 -8.75
CA CYS A 339 36.08 32.11 -9.62
C CYS A 339 34.84 32.49 -8.82
N ASN A 340 34.33 33.71 -9.06
CA ASN A 340 32.96 34.11 -8.73
C ASN A 340 32.01 33.49 -9.77
N HIS A 341 30.97 32.80 -9.32
CA HIS A 341 29.81 32.47 -10.16
C HIS A 341 28.72 33.52 -9.92
N ASN A 342 28.64 34.48 -10.84
CA ASN A 342 27.44 35.28 -11.09
C ASN A 342 26.54 34.47 -12.03
N LEU A 343 25.33 34.15 -11.60
CA LEU A 343 24.25 33.68 -12.46
C LEU A 343 23.28 34.84 -12.66
N ASP A 344 23.48 35.56 -13.77
CA ASP A 344 22.47 36.43 -14.37
C ASP A 344 21.35 35.57 -14.96
N ILE A 345 20.15 35.68 -14.40
CA ILE A 345 18.93 35.14 -15.00
C ILE A 345 18.19 36.31 -15.65
N THR A 346 18.27 36.33 -16.98
CA THR A 346 17.51 37.20 -17.88
C THR A 346 16.07 36.71 -18.00
N TYR A 347 15.09 37.60 -17.74
CA TYR A 347 13.68 37.37 -18.03
C TYR A 347 13.35 37.83 -19.46
N PRO A 348 12.70 37.01 -20.31
CA PRO A 348 12.13 37.49 -21.56
C PRO A 348 10.76 38.13 -21.32
N THR A 349 10.67 39.39 -21.75
CA THR A 349 9.46 40.20 -21.87
C THR A 349 8.57 39.67 -23.00
N HIS A 350 7.41 39.09 -22.68
CA HIS A 350 6.37 38.84 -23.67
C HIS A 350 5.44 40.05 -23.82
N ARG A 351 5.51 40.64 -25.01
CA ARG A 351 4.64 41.69 -25.56
C ARG A 351 3.16 41.31 -25.43
N CYS A 352 2.40 42.21 -24.82
CA CYS A 352 0.98 42.43 -25.12
C CYS A 352 0.83 42.87 -26.58
N HIS A 353 -0.02 42.19 -27.34
CA HIS A 353 -0.61 42.74 -28.56
C HIS A 353 -2.10 43.05 -28.33
N MET A 354 -2.44 44.23 -28.81
CA MET A 354 -3.70 44.96 -28.74
C MET A 354 -4.93 44.29 -29.36
N CYS A 355 -6.09 44.70 -28.81
CA CYS A 355 -7.38 45.04 -29.44
C CYS A 355 -8.19 43.98 -30.19
N ASP A 356 -9.46 43.79 -29.75
CA ASP A 356 -10.59 44.38 -30.48
C ASP A 356 -11.83 44.57 -29.55
N PRO A 357 -12.54 45.72 -29.57
CA PRO A 357 -13.67 46.02 -28.70
C PRO A 357 -14.98 46.10 -29.48
N HIS A 358 -15.73 45.00 -29.66
CA HIS A 358 -17.13 45.08 -30.12
C HIS A 358 -17.93 43.83 -29.77
N ARG A 359 -18.81 43.91 -28.76
CA ARG A 359 -20.28 43.76 -28.93
C ARG A 359 -21.02 43.81 -27.60
N CYS A 360 -21.80 44.88 -27.46
CA CYS A 360 -23.04 44.88 -26.72
C CYS A 360 -24.04 43.89 -27.35
N ARG A 361 -24.77 43.11 -26.54
CA ARG A 361 -26.22 43.26 -26.37
C ARG A 361 -26.78 42.31 -25.30
N PRO A 362 -27.85 42.73 -24.61
CA PRO A 362 -28.56 41.94 -23.61
C PRO A 362 -29.66 41.09 -24.24
N HIS A 363 -30.03 40.00 -23.57
CA HIS A 363 -31.39 39.48 -23.50
C HIS A 363 -31.63 38.85 -22.14
#